data_AF-A0A8S2GAR0-F1
#
_entry.id   AF-A0A8S2GAR0-F1
#
_cell.length_a   1.000
_cell.length_b   1.000
_cell.length_c   1.000
_cell.angle_alpha   90.00
_cell.angle_beta   90.00
_cell.angle_gamma   90.00
#
_symmetry.space_group_name_H-M   'P 1'
#
loop_
_entity.id
_entity.type
_entity.pdbx_description
1 polymer ?
#
loop_
_entity_poly.entity_id
_entity_poly.type
_entity_poly.pdbx_seq_one_letter_code
_entity_poly.pdbx_strand_id
1 'polypeptide(L)'
;SDGVKDEPLYPLFRAGQSKRIWKELYKVIDSSDVVIQVLDARNPEGTRCKQVEAYLKQDKAYKHLIFILNKCDLVPIWVTRRWIALLSAEYPTLAFHASMRKAFGKNALIQLLRQFGKLHEDKKQISVGFIGYPNVGKSSVINTLRSKKVCNVAPIAGETKVWQYITLMKRIYLIDCPG
;
A
#
# COMPACT_ATOMS: atom_id res chain seq x y z
N SER A 1 -25.23 -22.28 -32.33
CA SER A 1 -25.57 -21.53 -31.12
C SER A 1 -24.27 -21.20 -30.43
N ASP A 2 -23.67 -20.10 -30.87
CA ASP A 2 -22.29 -19.74 -30.58
C ASP A 2 -22.14 -19.28 -29.14
N GLY A 3 -21.31 -20.02 -28.40
CA GLY A 3 -20.91 -19.69 -27.05
C GLY A 3 -20.09 -18.40 -27.05
N VAL A 4 -20.73 -17.30 -26.71
CA VAL A 4 -20.06 -16.07 -26.29
C VAL A 4 -19.26 -16.43 -25.03
N LYS A 5 -17.97 -16.64 -25.20
CA LYS A 5 -17.02 -16.69 -24.08
C LYS A 5 -17.00 -15.29 -23.49
N ASP A 6 -17.53 -15.13 -22.28
CA ASP A 6 -17.39 -13.91 -21.48
C ASP A 6 -15.92 -13.46 -21.45
N GLU A 7 -15.63 -12.39 -22.18
CA GLU A 7 -14.34 -11.75 -22.19
C GLU A 7 -14.21 -10.97 -20.86
N PRO A 8 -13.16 -11.17 -20.04
CA PRO A 8 -13.08 -10.51 -18.75
C PRO A 8 -12.97 -8.99 -18.91
N LEU A 9 -13.83 -8.31 -18.17
CA LEU A 9 -14.29 -6.91 -18.24
C LEU A 9 -13.25 -5.78 -18.04
N TYR A 10 -11.96 -5.97 -18.33
CA TYR A 10 -10.94 -4.98 -17.95
C TYR A 10 -9.94 -4.66 -19.07
N PRO A 11 -9.91 -3.41 -19.60
CA PRO A 11 -8.91 -2.91 -20.58
C PRO A 11 -7.45 -2.92 -20.08
N LEU A 12 -7.19 -3.46 -18.89
CA LEU A 12 -5.99 -3.39 -18.07
C LEU A 12 -4.77 -4.15 -18.63
N PHE A 13 -4.91 -4.82 -19.78
CA PHE A 13 -3.95 -5.79 -20.28
C PHE A 13 -2.94 -5.27 -21.32
N ARG A 14 -2.79 -3.95 -21.49
CA ARG A 14 -1.83 -3.40 -22.47
C ARG A 14 -0.84 -2.42 -21.84
N ALA A 15 0.22 -2.98 -21.24
CA ALA A 15 1.63 -2.57 -21.37
C ALA A 15 2.47 -3.13 -20.20
N GLY A 16 3.39 -4.05 -20.48
CA GLY A 16 4.54 -4.39 -19.61
C GLY A 16 4.30 -5.10 -18.26
N GLN A 17 3.06 -5.19 -17.76
CA GLN A 17 2.77 -5.84 -16.46
C GLN A 17 1.99 -7.14 -16.62
N SER A 18 2.47 -8.20 -15.96
CA SER A 18 1.88 -9.55 -16.02
C SER A 18 0.46 -9.57 -15.46
N LYS A 19 -0.47 -10.29 -16.11
CA LYS A 19 -1.84 -10.56 -15.59
C LYS A 19 -1.83 -11.05 -14.14
N ARG A 20 -0.77 -11.76 -13.76
CA ARG A 20 -0.56 -12.26 -12.40
C ARG A 20 -0.44 -11.13 -11.36
N ILE A 21 0.29 -10.06 -11.67
CA ILE A 21 0.54 -8.95 -10.74
C ILE A 21 -0.78 -8.23 -10.41
N TRP A 22 -1.56 -7.91 -11.45
CA TRP A 22 -2.89 -7.32 -11.27
C TRP A 22 -3.84 -8.21 -10.48
N LYS A 23 -3.83 -9.52 -10.77
CA LYS A 23 -4.65 -10.49 -10.00
C LYS A 23 -4.28 -10.49 -8.52
N GLU A 24 -3.00 -10.45 -8.17
CA GLU A 24 -2.57 -10.37 -6.77
C GLU A 24 -2.94 -9.04 -6.13
N LEU A 25 -2.79 -7.93 -6.85
CA LEU A 25 -3.19 -6.60 -6.40
C LEU A 25 -4.68 -6.53 -6.03
N TYR A 26 -5.57 -7.00 -6.91
CA TYR A 26 -7.00 -6.98 -6.66
C TYR A 26 -7.40 -7.84 -5.46
N LYS A 27 -6.78 -9.01 -5.27
CA LYS A 27 -7.02 -9.83 -4.08
C LYS A 27 -6.66 -9.06 -2.80
N VAL A 28 -5.55 -8.31 -2.82
CA VAL A 28 -5.11 -7.53 -1.64
C VAL A 28 -6.10 -6.42 -1.36
N ILE A 29 -6.54 -5.71 -2.40
CA ILE A 29 -7.59 -4.71 -2.28
C ILE A 29 -8.86 -5.34 -1.68
N ASP A 30 -9.33 -6.46 -2.22
CA ASP A 30 -10.57 -7.11 -1.78
C ASP A 30 -10.52 -7.56 -0.32
N SER A 31 -9.38 -8.07 0.12
CA SER A 31 -9.22 -8.58 1.50
C SER A 31 -8.85 -7.51 2.53
N SER A 32 -8.72 -6.25 2.12
CA SER A 32 -8.33 -5.13 3.00
C SER A 32 -9.50 -4.23 3.35
N ASP A 33 -9.58 -3.78 4.59
CA ASP A 33 -10.48 -2.69 5.02
C ASP A 33 -9.84 -1.33 4.74
N VAL A 34 -8.52 -1.24 4.92
CA VAL A 34 -7.71 -0.06 4.65
C VAL A 34 -6.64 -0.42 3.63
N VAL A 35 -6.50 0.40 2.59
CA VAL A 35 -5.48 0.26 1.55
C VAL A 35 -4.45 1.38 1.73
N ILE A 36 -3.20 0.99 1.88
CA ILE A 36 -2.04 1.89 1.93
C ILE A 36 -1.30 1.81 0.60
N GLN A 37 -1.23 2.92 -0.10
CA GLN A 37 -0.39 3.06 -1.29
C GLN A 37 0.94 3.69 -0.93
N VAL A 38 2.01 2.92 -1.11
CA VAL A 38 3.37 3.36 -0.81
C VAL A 38 3.98 4.01 -2.05
N LEU A 39 4.44 5.25 -1.89
CA LEU A 39 5.03 6.11 -2.91
C LEU A 39 6.50 6.37 -2.60
N ASP A 40 7.32 6.59 -3.62
CA ASP A 40 8.73 6.98 -3.46
C ASP A 40 8.86 8.51 -3.43
N ALA A 41 9.41 9.06 -2.34
CA ALA A 41 9.53 10.51 -2.14
C ALA A 41 10.31 11.24 -3.24
N ARG A 42 11.15 10.53 -4.00
CA ARG A 42 11.92 11.09 -5.11
C ARG A 42 11.07 11.34 -6.35
N ASN A 43 10.02 10.54 -6.56
CA ASN A 43 9.06 10.70 -7.66
C ASN A 43 7.68 10.13 -7.29
N PRO A 44 6.89 10.85 -6.47
CA PRO A 44 5.62 10.34 -5.97
C PRO A 44 4.60 10.14 -7.09
N GLU A 45 4.42 11.13 -7.97
CA GLU A 45 3.48 11.00 -9.11
C GLU A 45 3.86 9.85 -10.05
N GLY A 46 5.15 9.62 -10.30
CA GLY A 46 5.59 8.49 -11.13
C GLY A 46 5.46 7.12 -10.45
N THR A 47 5.22 7.07 -9.13
CA THR A 47 4.98 5.83 -8.38
C THR A 47 3.54 5.71 -7.87
N ARG A 48 2.66 6.64 -8.28
CA ARG A 48 1.22 6.55 -8.10
C ARG A 48 0.59 5.66 -9.16
N CYS A 49 -0.58 5.12 -8.83
CA CYS A 49 -1.37 4.28 -9.71
C CYS A 49 -2.80 4.79 -9.71
N LYS A 50 -3.05 5.83 -10.52
CA LYS A 50 -4.35 6.52 -10.60
C LYS A 50 -5.49 5.59 -11.02
N GLN A 51 -5.19 4.53 -11.76
CA GLN A 51 -6.14 3.49 -12.14
C GLN A 51 -6.68 2.74 -10.91
N VAL A 52 -5.80 2.37 -9.96
CA VAL A 52 -6.21 1.71 -8.72
C VAL A 52 -6.96 2.68 -7.82
N GLU A 53 -6.52 3.93 -7.76
CA GLU A 53 -7.20 5.00 -7.02
C GLU A 53 -8.63 5.23 -7.55
N ALA A 54 -8.80 5.25 -8.87
CA ALA A 54 -10.11 5.38 -9.53
C ALA A 54 -11.01 4.16 -9.26
N TYR A 55 -10.47 2.94 -9.40
CA TYR A 55 -11.19 1.70 -9.06
C TYR A 55 -11.66 1.68 -7.60
N LEU A 56 -10.79 2.08 -6.66
CA LEU A 56 -11.17 2.17 -5.25
C LEU A 56 -12.28 3.20 -5.02
N LYS A 57 -12.23 4.35 -5.71
CA LYS A 57 -13.27 5.39 -5.62
C LYS A 57 -14.60 4.94 -6.22
N GLN A 58 -14.59 4.22 -7.34
CA GLN A 58 -15.80 3.84 -8.08
C GLN A 58 -16.44 2.57 -7.52
N ASP A 59 -15.67 1.51 -7.34
CA ASP A 59 -16.18 0.16 -7.04
C ASP A 59 -16.08 -0.21 -5.56
N LYS A 60 -15.21 0.48 -4.80
CA LYS A 60 -14.87 0.10 -3.42
C LYS A 60 -14.83 1.30 -2.47
N ALA A 61 -15.72 2.29 -2.65
CA ALA A 61 -15.74 3.55 -1.90
C ALA A 61 -15.82 3.39 -0.37
N TYR A 62 -16.27 2.23 0.11
CA TYR A 62 -16.30 1.86 1.53
C TYR A 62 -14.92 1.52 2.14
N LYS A 63 -13.87 1.38 1.32
CA LYS A 63 -12.50 1.13 1.78
C LYS A 63 -11.76 2.46 1.94
N HIS A 64 -10.88 2.54 2.95
CA HIS A 64 -10.08 3.73 3.18
C HIS A 64 -8.75 3.67 2.40
N LEU A 65 -8.46 4.68 1.59
CA LEU A 65 -7.17 4.81 0.88
C LEU A 65 -6.28 5.87 1.56
N ILE A 66 -5.03 5.51 1.83
CA ILE A 66 -4.03 6.35 2.51
C ILE A 66 -2.72 6.27 1.73
N PHE A 67 -2.01 7.39 1.63
CA PHE A 67 -0.68 7.43 1.02
C PHE A 67 0.42 7.39 2.07
N ILE A 68 1.45 6.60 1.77
CA ILE A 68 2.72 6.60 2.51
C ILE A 68 3.82 7.08 1.58
N LEU A 69 4.32 8.27 1.84
CA LEU A 69 5.47 8.83 1.15
C LEU A 69 6.76 8.28 1.80
N ASN A 70 7.32 7.22 1.24
CA ASN A 70 8.48 6.53 1.78
C ASN A 70 9.80 7.03 1.18
N LYS A 71 10.92 6.68 1.81
CA LYS A 71 12.28 7.12 1.44
C LYS A 71 12.50 8.63 1.57
N CYS A 72 11.84 9.25 2.55
CA CYS A 72 11.98 10.68 2.82
C CYS A 72 13.40 11.11 3.22
N ASP A 73 14.27 10.16 3.59
CA ASP A 73 15.70 10.34 3.84
C ASP A 73 16.52 10.64 2.57
N LEU A 74 15.99 10.30 1.40
CA LEU A 74 16.68 10.49 0.11
C LEU A 74 16.40 11.85 -0.54
N VAL A 75 15.56 12.68 0.08
CA VAL A 75 15.20 14.01 -0.43
C VAL A 75 15.30 15.05 0.69
N PRO A 76 15.55 16.33 0.37
CA PRO A 76 15.50 17.39 1.36
C PRO A 76 14.14 17.50 2.07
N ILE A 77 14.14 17.91 3.34
CA ILE A 77 12.92 18.02 4.17
C ILE A 77 11.84 18.90 3.50
N TRP A 78 12.24 19.98 2.84
CA TRP A 78 11.30 20.87 2.17
C TRP A 78 10.58 20.20 0.98
N VAL A 79 11.24 19.26 0.29
CA VAL A 79 10.63 18.46 -0.79
C VAL A 79 9.55 17.55 -0.21
N THR A 80 9.87 16.84 0.86
CA THR A 80 8.92 15.99 1.59
C THR A 80 7.70 16.80 2.05
N ARG A 81 7.90 17.97 2.66
CA ARG A 81 6.80 18.84 3.12
C ARG A 81 5.91 19.29 1.97
N ARG A 82 6.50 19.67 0.83
CA ARG A 82 5.75 20.07 -0.37
C ARG A 82 4.91 18.92 -0.91
N TRP A 83 5.48 17.71 -1.00
CA TRP A 83 4.73 16.54 -1.46
C TRP A 83 3.58 16.17 -0.53
N ILE A 84 3.79 16.19 0.80
CA ILE A 84 2.69 15.95 1.75
C ILE A 84 1.57 16.96 1.52
N ALA A 85 1.87 18.25 1.37
CA ALA A 85 0.86 19.28 1.18
C ALA A 85 0.03 19.04 -0.10
N LEU A 86 0.68 18.69 -1.20
CA LEU A 86 0.01 18.40 -2.47
C LEU A 86 -0.85 17.14 -2.39
N LEU A 87 -0.28 16.04 -1.89
CA LEU A 87 -0.96 14.74 -1.84
C LEU A 87 -2.10 14.71 -0.82
N SER A 88 -1.96 15.44 0.29
CA SER A 88 -2.99 15.55 1.33
C SER A 88 -4.24 16.29 0.89
N ALA A 89 -4.19 17.02 -0.24
CA ALA A 89 -5.38 17.59 -0.85
C ALA A 89 -6.30 16.52 -1.46
N GLU A 90 -5.74 15.35 -1.81
CA GLU A 90 -6.50 14.24 -2.41
C GLU A 90 -6.76 13.11 -1.41
N TYR A 91 -5.72 12.67 -0.69
CA TYR A 91 -5.80 11.55 0.25
C TYR A 91 -4.91 11.77 1.48
N PRO A 92 -5.31 11.29 2.67
CA PRO A 92 -4.46 11.35 3.86
C PRO A 92 -3.06 10.80 3.56
N THR A 93 -2.03 11.62 3.77
CA THR A 93 -0.65 11.29 3.39
C THR A 93 0.27 11.41 4.60
N LEU A 94 1.06 10.36 4.85
CA LEU A 94 2.10 10.38 5.88
C LEU A 94 3.49 10.22 5.25
N ALA A 95 4.45 11.00 5.72
CA ALA A 95 5.85 10.78 5.40
C ALA A 95 6.44 9.66 6.26
N PHE A 96 7.31 8.87 5.64
CA PHE A 96 7.89 7.69 6.24
C PHE A 96 9.34 7.50 5.81
N HIS A 97 10.16 7.02 6.74
CA HIS A 97 11.47 6.45 6.45
C HIS A 97 11.53 5.08 7.10
N ALA A 98 11.50 4.04 6.27
CA ALA A 98 11.54 2.66 6.70
C ALA A 98 12.97 2.26 7.09
N SER A 99 13.20 2.11 8.39
CA SER A 99 14.49 1.69 8.95
C SER A 99 14.27 0.93 10.24
N MET A 100 15.05 -0.14 10.44
CA MET A 100 15.00 -0.96 11.66
C MET A 100 15.60 -0.24 12.87
N ARG A 101 16.49 0.73 12.64
CA ARG A 101 17.23 1.45 13.70
C ARG A 101 16.68 2.85 13.92
N LYS A 102 16.47 3.61 12.84
CA LYS A 102 16.09 5.03 12.90
C LYS A 102 14.87 5.30 12.03
N ALA A 103 13.73 4.72 12.39
CA ALA A 103 12.49 4.92 11.65
C ALA A 103 11.94 6.35 11.83
N PHE A 104 11.30 6.89 10.79
CA PHE A 104 10.46 8.08 10.86
C PHE A 104 9.03 7.75 10.40
N GLY A 105 8.02 8.38 11.00
CA GLY A 105 6.60 8.17 10.65
C GLY A 105 5.95 6.90 11.23
N LYS A 106 6.74 5.99 11.83
CA LYS A 106 6.23 4.74 12.44
C LYS A 106 5.11 4.96 13.45
N ASN A 107 5.32 5.83 14.42
CA ASN A 107 4.34 6.07 15.49
C ASN A 107 3.06 6.72 14.95
N ALA A 108 3.20 7.66 14.02
CA ALA A 108 2.06 8.29 13.35
C ALA A 108 1.21 7.26 12.59
N LEU A 109 1.86 6.37 11.83
CA LEU A 109 1.15 5.30 11.12
C LEU A 109 0.47 4.33 12.10
N ILE A 110 1.13 3.94 13.20
CA ILE A 110 0.52 3.10 14.23
C ILE A 110 -0.71 3.77 14.85
N GLN A 111 -0.63 5.06 15.17
CA GLN A 111 -1.75 5.81 15.74
C GLN A 111 -2.92 5.89 14.75
N LEU A 112 -2.65 6.15 13.48
CA LEU A 112 -3.67 6.16 12.43
C LEU A 112 -4.35 4.79 12.28
N LEU A 113 -3.58 3.70 12.23
CA LEU A 113 -4.15 2.35 12.16
C LEU A 113 -4.97 1.99 13.39
N ARG A 114 -4.60 2.47 14.57
CA ARG A 114 -5.40 2.31 15.80
C ARG A 114 -6.72 3.07 15.72
N GLN A 115 -6.75 4.25 15.10
CA GLN A 115 -8.00 4.99 14.88
C GLN A 115 -8.94 4.20 13.98
N PHE A 116 -8.45 3.60 12.89
CA PHE A 116 -9.26 2.68 12.08
C PHE A 116 -9.75 1.46 12.85
N GLY A 117 -8.91 0.90 13.74
CA GLY A 117 -9.33 -0.21 14.60
C GLY A 117 -10.45 0.16 15.58
N LYS A 118 -10.57 1.43 15.96
CA LYS A 118 -11.68 1.96 16.77
C LYS A 118 -12.90 2.29 15.91
N LEU A 119 -12.70 2.82 14.71
CA LEU A 119 -13.78 3.15 13.78
C LEU A 119 -14.56 1.89 13.35
N HIS A 120 -13.86 0.77 13.17
CA HIS A 120 -14.46 -0.53 12.86
C HIS A 120 -14.58 -1.40 14.11
N GLU A 121 -15.22 -0.86 15.16
CA GLU A 121 -15.31 -1.57 16.44
C GLU A 121 -16.13 -2.85 16.36
N ASP A 122 -17.11 -2.88 15.45
CA ASP A 122 -17.96 -4.00 15.06
C ASP A 122 -17.18 -5.18 14.46
N LYS A 123 -16.02 -4.92 13.86
CA LYS A 123 -15.16 -5.96 13.28
C LYS A 123 -14.21 -6.53 14.32
N LYS A 124 -14.15 -7.86 14.39
CA LYS A 124 -13.17 -8.58 15.24
C LYS A 124 -11.72 -8.14 14.94
N GLN A 125 -11.42 -7.91 13.66
CA GLN A 125 -10.11 -7.51 13.18
C GLN A 125 -10.24 -6.63 11.93
N ILE A 126 -9.28 -5.73 11.73
CA ILE A 126 -9.10 -4.95 10.51
C ILE A 126 -7.89 -5.45 9.72
N SER A 127 -8.04 -5.50 8.40
CA SER A 127 -6.98 -5.87 7.47
C SER A 127 -6.47 -4.64 6.71
N VAL A 128 -5.15 -4.47 6.67
CA VAL A 128 -4.48 -3.34 6.03
C VAL A 128 -3.62 -3.83 4.88
N GLY A 129 -3.98 -3.50 3.65
CA GLY A 129 -3.26 -3.91 2.44
C GLY A 129 -2.21 -2.89 2.01
N PHE A 130 -1.01 -3.36 1.69
CA PHE A 130 0.05 -2.52 1.13
C PHE A 130 0.14 -2.71 -0.39
N ILE A 131 -0.06 -1.64 -1.13
CA ILE A 131 0.05 -1.58 -2.59
C ILE A 131 1.09 -0.55 -3.02
N GLY A 132 1.54 -0.61 -4.27
CA GLY A 132 2.50 0.32 -4.85
C GLY A 132 3.52 -0.37 -5.74
N TYR A 133 4.29 0.42 -6.48
CA TYR A 133 5.27 -0.08 -7.45
C TYR A 133 6.35 -0.98 -6.82
N PRO A 134 7.06 -1.79 -7.62
CA PRO A 134 8.28 -2.47 -7.17
C PRO A 134 9.25 -1.49 -6.50
N ASN A 135 9.99 -1.95 -5.49
CA ASN A 135 11.09 -1.22 -4.84
C ASN A 135 10.74 0.11 -4.14
N VAL A 136 9.46 0.52 -4.03
CA VAL A 136 9.05 1.70 -3.23
C VAL A 136 9.21 1.47 -1.71
N GLY A 137 9.38 0.21 -1.29
CA GLY A 137 9.69 -0.16 0.10
C GLY A 137 8.51 -0.64 0.94
N LYS A 138 7.47 -1.22 0.33
CA LYS A 138 6.30 -1.82 1.01
C LYS A 138 6.70 -2.76 2.16
N SER A 139 7.48 -3.80 1.85
CA SER A 139 7.96 -4.78 2.82
C SER A 139 8.89 -4.16 3.89
N SER A 140 9.64 -3.10 3.55
CA SER A 140 10.44 -2.35 4.53
C SER A 140 9.57 -1.58 5.52
N VAL A 141 8.46 -0.99 5.07
CA VAL A 141 7.47 -0.33 5.95
C VAL A 141 6.87 -1.35 6.91
N ILE A 142 6.48 -2.54 6.41
CA ILE A 142 5.93 -3.63 7.23
C ILE A 142 6.94 -4.10 8.28
N ASN A 143 8.19 -4.35 7.90
CA ASN A 143 9.25 -4.74 8.82
C ASN A 143 9.49 -3.67 9.91
N THR A 144 9.45 -2.39 9.52
CA THR A 144 9.60 -1.25 10.44
C THR A 144 8.46 -1.19 11.45
N LEU A 145 7.21 -1.40 11.00
CA LEU A 145 6.04 -1.47 11.87
C LEU A 145 6.13 -2.64 12.85
N ARG A 146 6.60 -3.79 12.40
CA ARG A 146 6.78 -4.98 13.23
C ARG A 146 7.99 -4.89 14.16
N SER A 147 8.91 -3.96 13.93
CA SER A 147 10.21 -3.90 14.64
C SER A 147 11.03 -5.18 14.53
N LYS A 148 10.74 -6.02 13.52
CA LYS A 148 11.45 -7.26 13.22
C LYS A 148 11.40 -7.54 11.72
N LYS A 149 12.39 -8.27 11.21
CA LYS A 149 12.41 -8.71 9.80
C LYS A 149 11.42 -9.85 9.63
N VAL A 150 10.26 -9.55 9.02
CA VAL A 150 9.20 -10.53 8.70
C VAL A 150 9.15 -10.78 7.20
N CYS A 151 9.21 -9.72 6.41
CA CYS A 151 9.27 -9.79 4.95
C CYS A 151 10.73 -9.79 4.47
N ASN A 152 11.00 -10.54 3.40
CA ASN A 152 12.28 -10.44 2.69
C ASN A 152 12.35 -9.12 1.91
N VAL A 153 13.52 -8.48 1.94
CA VAL A 153 13.77 -7.21 1.27
C VAL A 153 15.10 -7.31 0.52
N ALA A 154 15.11 -6.97 -0.75
CA ALA A 154 16.30 -6.82 -1.57
C ALA A 154 16.12 -5.64 -2.54
N PRO A 155 17.21 -5.10 -3.11
CA PRO A 155 17.14 -4.01 -4.09
C PRO A 155 16.61 -4.44 -5.47
N ILE A 156 16.37 -5.74 -5.67
CA ILE A 156 15.89 -6.34 -6.91
C ILE A 156 14.35 -6.38 -6.90
N ALA A 157 13.70 -6.11 -8.03
CA ALA A 157 12.24 -6.22 -8.15
C ALA A 157 11.78 -7.68 -8.07
N GLY A 158 10.57 -7.94 -7.55
CA GLY A 158 9.97 -9.27 -7.50
C GLY A 158 10.39 -10.17 -6.32
N GLU A 159 10.98 -9.60 -5.27
CA GLU A 159 11.36 -10.35 -4.06
C GLU A 159 10.17 -10.94 -3.29
N THR A 160 9.09 -10.18 -3.17
CA THR A 160 7.85 -10.66 -2.55
C THR A 160 7.10 -11.54 -3.55
N LYS A 161 7.25 -12.87 -3.43
CA LYS A 161 6.67 -13.84 -4.39
C LYS A 161 5.28 -14.36 -4.00
N VAL A 162 4.92 -14.27 -2.71
CA VAL A 162 3.71 -14.86 -2.15
C VAL A 162 3.09 -13.88 -1.15
N TRP A 163 1.76 -13.77 -1.19
CA TRP A 163 0.94 -13.09 -0.20
C TRP A 163 1.25 -13.55 1.23
N GLN A 164 1.31 -12.64 2.20
CA GLN A 164 1.42 -13.00 3.61
C GLN A 164 0.55 -12.12 4.51
N TYR A 165 -0.14 -12.75 5.48
CA TYR A 165 -0.82 -12.07 6.59
C TYR A 165 0.13 -11.91 7.76
N ILE A 166 0.31 -10.68 8.23
CA ILE A 166 1.23 -10.33 9.31
C ILE A 166 0.45 -9.62 10.41
N THR A 167 0.26 -10.28 11.56
CA THR A 167 -0.37 -9.66 12.72
C THR A 167 0.49 -8.51 13.23
N LEU A 168 -0.03 -7.27 13.22
CA LEU A 168 0.63 -6.11 13.85
C LEU A 168 0.21 -5.97 15.31
N MET A 169 -1.09 -6.03 15.58
CA MET A 169 -1.73 -5.96 16.91
C MET A 169 -2.89 -6.95 16.98
N LYS A 170 -3.47 -7.17 18.17
CA LYS A 170 -4.58 -8.12 18.38
C LYS A 170 -5.74 -7.93 17.38
N ARG A 171 -6.00 -6.70 16.95
CA ARG A 171 -7.09 -6.35 16.01
C ARG A 171 -6.61 -5.88 14.63
N ILE A 172 -5.31 -5.88 14.33
CA ILE A 172 -4.77 -5.27 13.10
C ILE A 172 -3.85 -6.26 12.39
N TYR A 173 -4.23 -6.65 11.17
CA TYR A 173 -3.45 -7.47 10.25
C TYR A 173 -2.90 -6.63 9.11
N LEU A 174 -1.68 -6.91 8.69
CA LEU A 174 -1.06 -6.33 7.51
C LEU A 174 -1.02 -7.39 6.40
N ILE A 175 -1.30 -6.99 5.18
CA ILE A 175 -1.24 -7.83 3.99
C ILE A 175 -0.12 -7.29 3.10
N ASP A 176 0.91 -8.11 2.87
CA ASP A 176 1.98 -7.79 1.91
C ASP A 176 1.64 -8.37 0.53
N CYS A 177 1.67 -7.52 -0.50
CA CYS A 177 1.44 -7.88 -1.89
C CYS A 177 2.77 -8.03 -2.64
N PRO A 178 2.91 -9.02 -3.54
CA PRO A 178 3.93 -8.97 -4.59
C PRO A 178 3.92 -7.61 -5.31
N GLY A 179 5.10 -7.00 -5.43
CA GLY A 179 5.33 -5.75 -6.14
C GLY A 179 5.90 -5.99 -7.52
#